data_AF-A0A8J5LZB3-F1
#
_entry.id   AF-A0A8J5LZB3-F1
#
_cell.length_a   1.000
_cell.length_b   1.000
_cell.length_c   1.000
_cell.angle_alpha   90.00
_cell.angle_beta   90.00
_cell.angle_gamma   90.00
#
_symmetry.space_group_name_H-M   'P 1'
#
loop_
_entity.id
_entity.type
_entity.pdbx_description
1 polymer ?
#
loop_
_entity_poly.entity_id
_entity_poly.type
_entity_poly.pdbx_seq_one_letter_code
_entity_poly.pdbx_strand_id
1 'polypeptide(L)'
;MDESDEAAFVRFGYGGSFRAGLMKRASSLVGSSKTRRPKRRRMPMKWRANTTSVLQPLDVGIMGPFKKKMCALSLDYEIQLLALNRNVSLRDRLKLLINTPAQKQREVLVDRVTKAWSLISDNCVLRAWEKAGL
;
A
#
# COMPACT_ATOMS: atom_id res chain seq x y z
N MET A 1 43.37 16.57 -4.93
CA MET A 1 42.68 17.42 -5.90
C MET A 1 41.41 16.72 -6.40
N ASP A 2 40.33 16.50 -5.67
CA ASP A 2 39.87 16.53 -4.27
C ASP A 2 38.49 15.81 -4.37
N GLU A 3 38.22 14.77 -3.58
CA GLU A 3 37.55 14.82 -2.28
C GLU A 3 36.09 15.30 -2.31
N SER A 4 35.22 14.46 -1.72
CA SER A 4 33.94 14.81 -1.07
C SER A 4 32.71 15.05 -1.93
N ASP A 5 31.73 14.12 -1.91
CA ASP A 5 30.65 14.24 -0.93
C ASP A 5 29.68 13.05 -0.97
N GLU A 6 29.73 12.30 0.13
CA GLU A 6 28.78 11.31 0.61
C GLU A 6 27.71 12.07 1.42
N ALA A 7 26.47 12.12 0.95
CA ALA A 7 25.30 12.53 1.72
C ALA A 7 24.04 12.31 0.87
N ALA A 8 22.88 11.88 1.35
CA ALA A 8 22.49 11.37 2.64
C ALA A 8 21.10 10.74 2.45
N PHE A 9 20.91 9.61 3.13
CA PHE A 9 19.69 9.16 3.79
C PHE A 9 18.44 10.07 3.66
N VAL A 10 17.48 9.71 2.81
CA VAL A 10 16.18 10.39 2.74
C VAL A 10 15.28 9.89 3.87
N ARG A 11 15.22 10.70 4.94
CA ARG A 11 14.27 10.60 6.05
C ARG A 11 12.99 11.35 5.65
N PHE A 12 11.89 10.64 5.42
CA PHE A 12 10.59 11.28 5.12
C PHE A 12 9.91 11.71 6.44
N GLY A 13 10.15 12.96 6.85
CA GLY A 13 9.44 13.61 7.96
C GLY A 13 8.28 14.46 7.43
N TYR A 14 7.04 14.09 7.76
CA TYR A 14 5.87 14.92 7.50
C TYR A 14 5.81 16.05 8.55
N GLY A 15 6.04 17.29 8.11
CA GLY A 15 5.90 18.50 8.92
C GLY A 15 5.53 19.69 8.05
N GLY A 16 4.24 19.86 7.76
CA GLY A 16 3.71 21.02 7.03
C GLY A 16 2.74 21.80 7.90
N SER A 17 3.21 22.93 8.45
CA SER A 17 2.41 23.91 9.19
C SER A 17 1.87 24.95 8.21
N PHE A 18 0.55 25.02 8.03
CA PHE A 18 -0.10 26.07 7.26
C PHE A 18 -0.66 27.15 8.20
N ARG A 19 -0.07 28.35 8.13
CA ARG A 19 -0.64 29.58 8.72
C ARG A 19 -1.89 29.97 7.94
N ALA A 20 -3.06 29.89 8.56
CA ALA A 20 -4.29 30.42 8.02
C ALA A 20 -4.37 31.94 8.31
N GLY A 21 -4.39 32.73 7.24
CA GLY A 21 -4.60 34.17 7.25
C GLY A 21 -6.00 34.55 7.70
N LEU A 22 -6.05 35.60 8.50
CA LEU A 22 -7.22 36.26 9.07
C LEU A 22 -7.95 37.08 7.97
N MET A 23 -9.22 36.80 7.71
CA MET A 23 -10.15 37.78 7.12
C MET A 23 -11.52 37.67 7.81
N LYS A 24 -12.00 38.80 8.33
CA LYS A 24 -13.28 38.97 9.04
C LYS A 24 -14.36 39.54 8.12
N ARG A 25 -15.61 39.13 8.42
CA ARG A 25 -16.94 39.70 8.07
C ARG A 25 -17.40 39.49 6.61
N ALA A 26 -18.68 39.32 6.30
CA ALA A 26 -19.92 39.75 6.98
C ALA A 26 -21.07 38.71 6.86
N SER A 27 -22.06 38.86 7.74
CA SER A 27 -23.30 38.10 7.84
C SER A 27 -24.27 38.34 6.68
N SER A 28 -25.01 37.32 6.25
CA SER A 28 -26.45 37.46 6.00
C SER A 28 -27.15 36.09 6.04
N LEU A 29 -28.32 36.10 6.67
CA LEU A 29 -29.23 34.98 6.89
C LEU A 29 -29.99 34.64 5.60
N VAL A 30 -29.93 33.39 5.15
CA VAL A 30 -31.03 32.75 4.41
C VAL A 30 -31.12 31.30 4.87
N GLY A 31 -32.25 30.98 5.54
CA GLY A 31 -32.56 29.65 6.01
C GLY A 31 -32.72 28.67 4.84
N SER A 32 -31.99 27.56 4.90
CA SER A 32 -32.17 26.44 3.98
C SER A 32 -32.36 25.18 4.82
N SER A 33 -33.62 24.73 4.87
CA SER A 33 -34.06 23.52 5.56
C SER A 33 -33.42 22.29 4.93
N LYS A 34 -32.22 21.93 5.38
CA LYS A 34 -31.57 20.67 5.03
C LYS A 34 -32.29 19.54 5.76
N THR A 35 -33.13 18.80 5.03
CA THR A 35 -33.63 17.49 5.44
C THR A 35 -32.43 16.58 5.77
N ARG A 36 -32.16 16.40 7.06
CA ARG A 36 -31.08 15.53 7.55
C ARG A 36 -31.45 14.08 7.27
N ARG A 37 -30.82 13.48 6.25
CA ARG A 37 -30.82 12.01 6.10
C ARG A 37 -30.26 11.39 7.39
N PRO A 38 -30.91 10.35 7.96
CA PRO A 38 -30.43 9.73 9.19
C PRO A 38 -29.05 9.13 8.94
N LYS A 39 -28.06 9.69 9.62
CA LYS A 39 -26.68 9.24 9.61
C LYS A 39 -26.68 7.84 10.22
N ARG A 40 -26.60 6.80 9.38
CA ARG A 40 -26.39 5.42 9.83
C ARG A 40 -25.25 5.44 10.84
N ARG A 41 -25.58 5.23 12.12
CA ARG A 41 -24.61 5.05 13.19
C ARG A 41 -23.89 3.73 12.92
N ARG A 42 -22.86 3.76 12.07
CA ARG A 42 -21.85 2.70 12.08
C ARG A 42 -21.23 2.77 13.46
N MET A 43 -21.60 1.83 14.33
CA MET A 43 -20.96 1.69 15.63
C MET A 43 -19.48 1.42 15.35
N PRO A 44 -18.55 2.29 15.75
CA PRO A 44 -17.14 2.01 15.57
C PRO A 44 -16.82 0.78 16.41
N MET A 45 -16.26 -0.26 15.79
CA MET A 45 -15.69 -1.38 16.53
C MET A 45 -14.68 -0.80 17.54
N LYS A 46 -14.88 -1.13 18.81
CA LYS A 46 -13.99 -0.72 19.89
C LYS A 46 -12.68 -1.49 19.76
N TRP A 47 -11.74 -0.97 18.99
CA TRP A 47 -10.39 -1.53 18.88
C TRP A 47 -9.64 -1.28 20.19
N ARG A 48 -9.22 -2.34 20.88
CA ARG A 48 -8.25 -2.22 21.99
C ARG A 48 -6.87 -2.00 21.38
N ALA A 49 -6.13 -1.02 21.89
CA ALA A 49 -4.76 -0.77 21.45
C ALA A 49 -3.92 -2.05 21.61
N ASN A 50 -3.03 -2.32 20.63
CA ASN A 50 -2.05 -3.40 20.61
C ASN A 50 -2.58 -4.84 20.40
N THR A 51 -3.84 -5.01 19.96
CA THR A 51 -4.41 -6.34 19.62
C THR A 51 -4.60 -6.57 18.11
N THR A 52 -4.22 -5.60 17.27
CA THR A 52 -4.46 -5.65 15.81
C THR A 52 -3.78 -6.85 15.17
N SER A 53 -2.50 -7.09 15.48
CA SER A 53 -1.74 -8.20 14.88
C SER A 53 -2.24 -9.60 15.28
N VAL A 54 -2.91 -9.73 16.42
CA VAL A 54 -3.36 -11.02 16.98
C VAL A 54 -4.83 -11.31 16.64
N LEU A 55 -5.65 -10.27 16.50
CA LEU A 55 -7.10 -10.40 16.35
C LEU A 55 -7.63 -9.95 14.98
N GLN A 56 -6.84 -9.32 14.11
CA GLN A 56 -7.31 -8.94 12.78
C GLN A 56 -7.09 -10.10 11.80
N PRO A 57 -8.15 -10.72 11.23
CA PRO A 57 -8.02 -11.85 10.29
C PRO A 57 -7.01 -11.57 9.17
N LEU A 58 -6.96 -10.31 8.71
CA LEU A 58 -5.98 -9.87 7.73
C LEU A 58 -4.55 -10.18 8.16
N ASP A 59 -4.16 -9.81 9.38
CA ASP A 59 -2.80 -9.97 9.88
C ASP A 59 -2.49 -11.41 10.32
N VAL A 60 -3.43 -12.09 11.00
CA VAL A 60 -3.19 -13.43 11.58
C VAL A 60 -3.24 -14.56 10.54
N GLY A 61 -3.99 -14.39 9.45
CA GLY A 61 -4.25 -15.49 8.52
C GLY A 61 -4.04 -15.18 7.04
N ILE A 62 -4.34 -13.96 6.58
CA ILE A 62 -4.32 -13.63 5.15
C ILE A 62 -2.96 -13.08 4.70
N MET A 63 -2.32 -12.26 5.53
CA MET A 63 -1.11 -11.51 5.17
C MET A 63 0.08 -12.43 4.85
N GLY A 64 0.23 -13.55 5.56
CA GLY A 64 1.29 -14.53 5.30
C GLY A 64 1.18 -15.17 3.91
N PRO A 65 0.07 -15.84 3.59
CA PRO A 65 -0.20 -16.37 2.25
C PRO A 65 -0.12 -15.32 1.14
N PHE A 66 -0.66 -14.12 1.37
CA PHE A 66 -0.59 -13.01 0.43
C PHE A 66 0.87 -12.60 0.12
N LYS A 67 1.69 -12.39 1.15
CA LYS A 67 3.12 -12.08 0.99
C LYS A 67 3.86 -13.18 0.23
N LYS A 68 3.53 -14.45 0.48
CA LYS A 68 4.10 -15.58 -0.25
C LYS A 68 3.74 -15.55 -1.74
N LYS A 69 2.48 -15.26 -2.09
CA LYS A 69 2.03 -15.11 -3.49
C LYS A 69 2.68 -13.91 -4.17
N MET A 70 2.77 -12.78 -3.49
CA MET A 70 3.46 -11.58 -3.99
C MET A 70 4.94 -11.86 -4.30
N CYS A 71 5.64 -12.57 -3.41
CA CYS A 71 7.04 -12.93 -3.61
C CYS A 71 7.21 -13.84 -4.84
N ALA A 72 6.39 -14.89 -4.95
CA ALA A 72 6.42 -15.80 -6.11
C ALA A 72 6.19 -15.05 -7.44
N LEU A 73 5.17 -14.18 -7.50
CA LEU A 73 4.89 -13.38 -8.70
C LEU A 73 6.01 -12.38 -9.03
N SER A 74 6.73 -11.86 -8.02
CA SER A 74 7.89 -11.00 -8.25
C SER A 74 9.03 -11.76 -8.92
N LEU A 75 9.35 -12.94 -8.40
CA LEU A 75 10.39 -13.80 -8.95
C LEU A 75 10.04 -14.25 -10.37
N ASP A 76 8.79 -14.65 -10.61
CA ASP A 76 8.33 -15.04 -11.95
C ASP A 76 8.51 -13.90 -12.97
N TYR A 77 8.16 -12.66 -12.59
CA TYR A 77 8.34 -11.50 -13.46
C TYR A 77 9.82 -11.27 -13.79
N GLU A 78 10.70 -11.33 -12.79
CA GLU A 78 12.15 -11.15 -12.99
C GLU A 78 12.71 -12.25 -13.89
N ILE A 79 12.35 -13.51 -13.65
CA ILE A 79 12.77 -14.65 -14.46
C ILE A 79 12.29 -14.51 -15.91
N GLN A 80 11.03 -14.09 -16.13
CA GLN A 80 10.50 -13.88 -17.47
C GLN A 80 11.21 -12.75 -18.21
N LEU A 81 11.45 -11.62 -17.55
CA LEU A 81 12.19 -10.49 -18.12
C LEU A 81 13.62 -10.89 -18.49
N LEU A 82 14.27 -11.65 -17.61
CA LEU A 82 15.56 -12.26 -17.86
C LEU A 82 15.50 -13.22 -19.07
N ALA A 83 14.50 -14.09 -19.16
CA ALA A 83 14.35 -15.06 -20.25
C ALA A 83 14.04 -14.41 -21.61
N LEU A 84 13.29 -13.29 -21.65
CA LEU A 84 12.99 -12.57 -22.89
C LEU A 84 14.22 -11.88 -23.47
N ASN A 85 15.15 -11.45 -22.62
CA ASN A 85 16.36 -10.73 -23.02
C ASN A 85 17.60 -11.66 -23.10
N ARG A 86 17.42 -12.94 -23.44
CA ARG A 86 18.52 -13.94 -23.50
C ARG A 86 19.70 -13.53 -24.37
N ASN A 87 19.44 -12.76 -25.43
CA ASN A 87 20.46 -12.30 -26.39
C ASN A 87 21.35 -11.18 -25.84
N VAL A 88 21.05 -10.66 -24.66
CA VAL A 88 21.77 -9.57 -24.00
C VAL A 88 22.57 -10.13 -22.83
N SER A 89 23.71 -9.50 -22.52
CA SER A 89 24.55 -9.88 -21.38
C SER A 89 23.75 -9.84 -20.06
N LEU A 90 24.10 -10.71 -19.11
CA LEU A 90 23.45 -10.71 -17.78
C LEU A 90 23.57 -9.36 -17.08
N ARG A 91 24.69 -8.65 -17.25
CA ARG A 91 24.91 -7.33 -16.66
C ARG A 91 23.92 -6.30 -17.18
N ASP A 92 23.69 -6.26 -18.50
CA ASP A 92 22.79 -5.26 -19.09
C ASP A 92 21.32 -5.59 -18.80
N ARG A 93 20.98 -6.88 -18.70
CA ARG A 93 19.66 -7.32 -18.22
C ARG A 93 19.40 -6.89 -16.77
N LEU A 94 20.40 -7.00 -15.90
CA LEU A 94 20.30 -6.54 -14.52
C LEU A 94 20.19 -5.01 -14.44
N LYS A 95 20.93 -4.28 -15.28
CA LYS A 95 20.76 -2.82 -15.41
C LYS A 95 19.34 -2.45 -15.83
N LEU A 96 18.71 -3.20 -16.74
CA LEU A 96 17.33 -2.97 -17.14
C LEU A 96 16.35 -3.09 -15.95
N LEU A 97 16.54 -4.10 -15.10
CA LEU A 97 15.73 -4.29 -13.88
C LEU A 97 15.90 -3.12 -12.91
N ILE A 98 17.15 -2.73 -12.61
CA ILE A 98 17.46 -1.66 -11.66
C ILE A 98 16.98 -0.30 -12.17
N ASN A 99 17.20 -0.01 -13.45
CA ASN A 99 16.87 1.27 -14.07
C ASN A 99 15.43 1.35 -14.57
N THR A 100 14.56 0.41 -14.19
CA THR A 100 13.15 0.47 -14.58
C THR A 100 12.52 1.75 -14.01
N PRO A 101 11.86 2.60 -14.83
CA PRO A 101 11.25 3.82 -14.34
C PRO A 101 10.24 3.57 -13.22
N ALA A 102 10.21 4.43 -12.21
CA ALA A 102 9.35 4.28 -11.03
C ALA A 102 7.86 4.11 -11.39
N GLN A 103 7.38 4.78 -12.45
CA GLN A 103 6.01 4.65 -12.91
C GLN A 103 5.70 3.22 -13.39
N LYS A 104 6.59 2.64 -14.21
CA LYS A 104 6.46 1.27 -14.70
C LYS A 104 6.57 0.26 -13.56
N GLN A 105 7.45 0.51 -12.58
CA GLN A 105 7.53 -0.34 -11.38
C GLN A 105 6.21 -0.35 -10.60
N ARG A 106 5.56 0.81 -10.44
CA ARG A 106 4.25 0.92 -9.78
C ARG A 106 3.16 0.15 -10.54
N GLU A 107 3.09 0.28 -11.85
CA GLU A 107 2.12 -0.45 -12.69
C GLU A 107 2.27 -1.96 -12.54
N VAL A 108 3.51 -2.46 -12.64
CA VAL A 108 3.82 -3.89 -12.46
C VAL A 108 3.53 -4.35 -11.03
N LEU A 109 3.72 -3.48 -10.03
CA LEU A 109 3.36 -3.79 -8.64
C LEU A 109 1.84 -3.88 -8.45
N VAL A 110 1.05 -2.97 -9.04
CA VAL A 110 -0.41 -3.00 -8.96
C VAL A 110 -0.96 -4.27 -9.62
N ASP A 111 -0.49 -4.63 -10.81
CA ASP A 111 -0.89 -5.86 -11.49
C ASP A 111 -0.58 -7.11 -10.64
N ARG A 112 0.62 -7.17 -10.05
CA ARG A 112 1.01 -8.26 -9.15
C ARG A 112 0.14 -8.33 -7.89
N VAL A 113 -0.18 -7.19 -7.28
CA VAL A 113 -1.05 -7.13 -6.09
C VAL A 113 -2.44 -7.66 -6.44
N THR A 114 -3.01 -7.23 -7.56
CA THR A 114 -4.32 -7.70 -8.03
C THR A 114 -4.31 -9.21 -8.28
N LYS A 115 -3.28 -9.72 -8.98
CA LYS A 115 -3.10 -11.16 -9.21
C LYS A 115 -2.92 -11.93 -7.91
N ALA A 116 -2.10 -11.45 -6.99
CA ALA A 116 -1.88 -12.09 -5.69
C ALA A 116 -3.18 -12.21 -4.90
N TRP A 117 -4.02 -11.18 -4.90
CA TRP A 117 -5.34 -11.23 -4.27
C TRP A 117 -6.27 -12.24 -4.92
N SER A 118 -6.31 -12.33 -6.25
CA SER A 118 -7.12 -13.34 -6.95
C SER A 118 -6.69 -14.79 -6.67
N LEU A 119 -5.45 -14.99 -6.21
CA LEU A 119 -4.90 -16.31 -5.87
C LEU A 119 -5.13 -16.70 -4.40
N ILE A 120 -5.69 -15.81 -3.59
CA ILE A 120 -6.12 -16.14 -2.22
C ILE A 120 -7.43 -16.90 -2.31
N SER A 121 -7.46 -18.11 -1.75
CA SER A 121 -8.68 -18.93 -1.74
C SER A 121 -9.64 -18.48 -0.63
N ASP A 122 -10.93 -18.73 -0.83
CA ASP A 122 -11.96 -18.45 0.17
C ASP A 122 -11.69 -19.21 1.48
N ASN A 123 -11.18 -20.44 1.38
CA ASN A 123 -10.75 -21.23 2.54
C ASN A 123 -9.65 -20.55 3.35
N CYS A 124 -8.74 -19.80 2.70
CA CYS A 124 -7.72 -19.02 3.39
C CYS A 124 -8.35 -17.90 4.20
N VAL A 125 -9.40 -17.26 3.67
CA VAL A 125 -10.15 -16.23 4.38
C VAL A 125 -10.86 -16.87 5.56
N LEU A 126 -11.68 -17.91 5.37
CA LEU A 126 -12.43 -18.57 6.45
C LEU A 126 -11.53 -18.98 7.64
N ARG A 127 -10.40 -19.63 7.37
CA ARG A 127 -9.43 -20.01 8.42
C ARG A 127 -8.82 -18.80 9.14
N ALA A 128 -8.67 -17.67 8.46
CA ALA A 128 -8.18 -16.45 9.07
C ALA A 128 -9.19 -15.85 10.06
N TRP A 129 -10.48 -15.95 9.77
CA TRP A 129 -11.56 -15.54 10.67
C TRP A 129 -11.65 -16.46 11.89
N GLU A 130 -11.61 -17.77 11.67
CA GLU A 130 -11.58 -18.77 12.74
C GLU A 130 -10.38 -18.53 13.69
N LYS A 131 -9.18 -18.29 13.16
CA LYS A 131 -7.99 -17.95 13.95
C LYS A 131 -8.11 -16.66 14.74
N ALA A 132 -8.87 -15.70 14.24
CA ALA A 132 -9.14 -14.44 14.92
C ALA A 132 -10.23 -14.58 16.00
N GLY A 133 -10.87 -15.75 16.11
CA GLY A 133 -11.98 -16.00 17.04
C GLY A 133 -13.28 -15.33 16.61
N LEU A 134 -13.49 -15.17 15.30
CA LEU A 134 -14.67 -14.54 14.69
C LEU A 134 -15.47 -15.52 13.84
#